data_AF-A0A838HP27-F1
#
_entry.id   AF-A0A838HP27-F1
#
_cell.length_a   1.000
_cell.length_b   1.000
_cell.length_c   1.000
_cell.angle_alpha   90.00
_cell.angle_beta   90.00
_cell.angle_gamma   90.00
#
_symmetry.space_group_name_H-M   'P 1'
#
loop_
_entity.id
_entity.type
_entity.pdbx_description
1 polymer ?
#
loop_
_entity_poly.entity_id
_entity_poly.type
_entity_poly.pdbx_seq_one_letter_code
_entity_poly.pdbx_strand_id
1 'polypeptide(L)'
;MKASTIRACGAMIMLGGFAWAYGWLQAGVMPEGVNDQIEIWTSGVFQLGLVALLATMRATDATGTTRPARFVLNAEIVAVALAIAWTVPFLFDANRPHTGILVVLDAFWPLSMMGLIAVGVFVVRARVWPHAARYLPLVASLLLPLDILLMAVGAGEWSQIVVRSVYLSMTYGLLGIAVMRHIAASAETAGDTQPTVGRGAASG
;
A
#
# COMPACT_ATOMS: atom_id res chain seq x y z
N MET A 1 11.43 -11.36 -8.80
CA MET A 1 10.56 -12.00 -7.78
C MET A 1 9.75 -13.08 -8.49
N LYS A 2 9.49 -14.24 -7.86
CA LYS A 2 8.68 -15.30 -8.49
C LYS A 2 7.21 -14.87 -8.57
N ALA A 3 6.49 -15.35 -9.57
CA ALA A 3 5.09 -14.98 -9.78
C ALA A 3 4.17 -15.38 -8.62
N SER A 4 4.40 -16.53 -7.97
CA SER A 4 3.67 -16.93 -6.76
C SER A 4 3.83 -15.93 -5.62
N THR A 5 5.04 -15.36 -5.44
CA THR A 5 5.29 -14.32 -4.45
C THR A 5 4.54 -13.03 -4.80
N ILE A 6 4.52 -12.62 -6.08
CA ILE A 6 3.75 -11.45 -6.53
C ILE A 6 2.25 -11.66 -6.27
N ARG A 7 1.73 -12.88 -6.50
CA ARG A 7 0.33 -13.21 -6.18
C ARG A 7 0.05 -13.11 -4.68
N ALA A 8 0.95 -13.63 -3.84
CA ALA A 8 0.83 -13.49 -2.39
C ALA A 8 0.85 -12.00 -1.95
N CYS A 9 1.73 -11.18 -2.54
CA CYS A 9 1.73 -9.74 -2.29
C CYS A 9 0.41 -9.09 -2.72
N GLY A 10 -0.14 -9.45 -3.88
CA GLY A 10 -1.45 -8.99 -4.33
C GLY A 10 -2.60 -9.34 -3.37
N ALA A 11 -2.58 -10.53 -2.80
CA ALA A 11 -3.54 -10.93 -1.76
C ALA A 11 -3.38 -10.11 -0.47
N MET A 12 -2.14 -9.87 -0.02
CA MET A 12 -1.87 -9.03 1.16
C MET A 12 -2.34 -7.59 0.99
N ILE A 13 -2.16 -7.01 -0.20
CA ILE A 13 -2.64 -5.66 -0.52
C ILE A 13 -4.18 -5.59 -0.39
N MET A 14 -4.88 -6.56 -0.98
CA MET A 14 -6.34 -6.64 -0.92
C MET A 14 -6.85 -6.87 0.50
N LEU A 15 -6.27 -7.84 1.23
CA LEU A 15 -6.65 -8.14 2.60
C LEU A 15 -6.39 -6.95 3.53
N GLY A 16 -5.28 -6.24 3.34
CA GLY A 16 -4.99 -5.01 4.07
C GLY A 16 -6.07 -3.94 3.89
N GLY A 17 -6.46 -3.67 2.65
CA GLY A 17 -7.52 -2.69 2.35
C GLY A 17 -8.87 -3.07 2.97
N PHE A 18 -9.26 -4.34 2.89
CA PHE A 18 -10.50 -4.82 3.51
C PHE A 18 -10.44 -4.82 5.04
N ALA A 19 -9.31 -5.21 5.62
CA ALA A 19 -9.17 -5.25 7.07
C ALA A 19 -9.37 -3.87 7.67
N TRP A 20 -8.70 -2.84 7.15
CA TRP A 20 -8.79 -1.51 7.74
C TRP A 20 -10.12 -0.80 7.44
N ALA A 21 -10.72 -1.05 6.27
CA ALA A 21 -12.10 -0.64 6.00
C ALA A 21 -13.08 -1.26 7.01
N TYR A 22 -12.91 -2.54 7.35
CA TYR A 22 -13.68 -3.19 8.39
C TYR A 22 -13.44 -2.57 9.77
N GLY A 23 -12.18 -2.25 10.10
CA GLY A 23 -11.81 -1.55 11.33
C GLY A 23 -12.58 -0.24 11.53
N TRP A 24 -12.64 0.61 10.51
CA TRP A 24 -13.41 1.86 10.58
C TRP A 24 -14.92 1.64 10.78
N LEU A 25 -15.49 0.63 10.12
CA LEU A 25 -16.91 0.31 10.29
C LEU A 25 -17.23 -0.23 11.69
N GLN A 26 -16.30 -0.95 12.31
CA GLN A 26 -16.45 -1.48 13.67
C GLN A 26 -16.23 -0.41 14.74
N ALA A 27 -15.16 0.39 14.58
CA ALA A 27 -14.87 1.48 15.49
C ALA A 27 -16.00 2.51 15.48
N GLY A 28 -16.52 2.87 14.31
CA GLY A 28 -17.56 3.89 14.20
C GLY A 28 -17.02 5.29 14.51
N VAL A 29 -17.88 6.16 15.04
CA VAL A 29 -17.50 7.52 15.42
C VAL A 29 -16.86 7.49 16.81
N MET A 30 -15.59 7.86 16.89
CA MET A 30 -14.84 7.93 18.14
C MET A 30 -14.73 9.37 18.65
N PRO A 31 -14.78 9.59 19.98
CA PRO A 31 -14.41 10.87 20.57
C PRO A 31 -12.99 11.28 20.21
N GLU A 32 -12.74 12.58 20.17
CA GLU A 32 -11.40 13.12 19.89
C GLU A 32 -10.38 12.60 20.93
N GLY A 33 -9.23 12.12 20.43
CA GLY A 33 -8.14 11.59 21.25
C GLY A 33 -8.34 10.15 21.76
N VAL A 34 -9.43 9.48 21.36
CA VAL A 34 -9.67 8.07 21.69
C VAL A 34 -9.48 7.20 20.46
N ASN A 35 -8.61 6.20 20.57
CA ASN A 35 -8.40 5.20 19.53
C ASN A 35 -9.13 3.90 19.86
N ASP A 36 -9.66 3.25 18.82
CA ASP A 36 -10.24 1.92 18.92
C ASP A 36 -9.18 0.84 18.66
N GLN A 37 -9.18 -0.22 19.47
CA GLN A 37 -8.15 -1.25 19.37
C GLN A 37 -8.27 -2.09 18.09
N ILE A 38 -9.50 -2.32 17.59
CA ILE A 38 -9.74 -3.08 16.35
C ILE A 38 -9.25 -2.27 15.16
N GLU A 39 -9.51 -0.95 15.15
CA GLU A 39 -9.00 -0.02 14.14
C GLU A 39 -7.46 -0.07 14.07
N ILE A 40 -6.77 -0.02 15.21
CA ILE A 40 -5.30 -0.07 15.26
C ILE A 40 -4.75 -1.40 14.73
N TRP A 41 -5.35 -2.54 15.10
CA TRP A 41 -4.92 -3.84 14.57
C TRP A 41 -5.12 -3.95 13.06
N THR A 42 -6.28 -3.51 12.58
CA THR A 42 -6.61 -3.60 11.16
C THR A 42 -5.80 -2.61 10.30
N SER A 43 -5.46 -1.42 10.83
CA SER A 43 -4.52 -0.50 10.19
C SER A 43 -3.11 -1.08 10.09
N GLY A 44 -2.67 -1.83 11.10
CA GLY A 44 -1.42 -2.61 11.04
C GLY A 44 -1.43 -3.64 9.91
N VAL A 45 -2.54 -4.37 9.70
CA VAL A 45 -2.69 -5.31 8.58
C VAL A 45 -2.65 -4.57 7.23
N PHE A 46 -3.26 -3.39 7.14
CA PHE A 46 -3.17 -2.53 5.97
C PHE A 46 -1.75 -2.10 5.65
N GLN A 47 -0.97 -1.70 6.65
CA GLN A 47 0.44 -1.34 6.48
C GLN A 47 1.28 -2.51 5.96
N LEU A 48 1.02 -3.75 6.38
CA LEU A 48 1.65 -4.94 5.79
C LEU A 48 1.29 -5.10 4.29
N GLY A 49 0.06 -4.76 3.91
CA GLY A 49 -0.36 -4.63 2.52
C GLY A 49 0.45 -3.58 1.74
N LEU A 50 0.73 -2.41 2.34
CA LEU A 50 1.59 -1.38 1.75
C LEU A 50 3.03 -1.86 1.57
N VAL A 51 3.59 -2.58 2.55
CA VAL A 51 4.93 -3.20 2.40
C VAL A 51 4.94 -4.18 1.23
N ALA A 52 3.91 -5.02 1.09
CA ALA A 52 3.78 -5.92 -0.04
C ALA A 52 3.66 -5.18 -1.39
N LEU A 53 2.94 -4.06 -1.43
CA LEU A 53 2.84 -3.18 -2.60
C LEU A 53 4.21 -2.62 -3.00
N LEU A 54 4.92 -1.99 -2.07
CA LEU A 54 6.23 -1.37 -2.32
C LEU A 54 7.29 -2.41 -2.69
N ALA A 55 7.26 -3.59 -2.06
CA ALA A 55 8.12 -4.72 -2.42
C ALA A 55 7.85 -5.20 -3.86
N THR A 56 6.59 -5.30 -4.25
CA THR A 56 6.20 -5.65 -5.63
C THR A 56 6.70 -4.58 -6.60
N MET A 57 6.45 -3.29 -6.31
CA MET A 57 6.89 -2.19 -7.15
C MET A 57 8.40 -2.17 -7.34
N ARG A 58 9.17 -2.40 -6.26
CA ARG A 58 10.63 -2.50 -6.32
C ARG A 58 11.07 -3.68 -7.17
N ALA A 59 10.44 -4.83 -7.01
CA ALA A 59 10.82 -6.06 -7.71
C ALA A 59 10.49 -6.04 -9.21
N THR A 60 9.54 -5.21 -9.62
CA THR A 60 9.14 -5.06 -11.02
C THR A 60 9.60 -3.74 -11.64
N ASP A 61 10.44 -2.96 -10.96
CA ASP A 61 10.83 -1.60 -11.36
C ASP A 61 9.62 -0.71 -11.75
N ALA A 62 8.51 -0.82 -11.01
CA ALA A 62 7.21 -0.23 -11.39
C ALA A 62 7.28 1.30 -11.57
N THR A 63 8.08 1.97 -10.74
CA THR A 63 8.32 3.42 -10.78
C THR A 63 9.31 3.84 -11.86
N GLY A 64 9.93 2.88 -12.56
CA GLY A 64 11.05 3.09 -13.47
C GLY A 64 12.42 3.03 -12.78
N THR A 65 13.47 3.06 -13.60
CA THR A 65 14.87 2.83 -13.16
C THR A 65 15.69 4.10 -12.96
N THR A 66 15.10 5.28 -13.17
CA THR A 66 15.80 6.56 -13.03
C THR A 66 16.14 6.86 -11.57
N ARG A 67 17.15 7.71 -11.33
CA ARG A 67 17.55 8.09 -9.96
C ARG A 67 16.40 8.71 -9.15
N PRO A 68 15.60 9.65 -9.69
CA PRO A 68 14.46 10.20 -8.96
C PRO A 68 13.40 9.14 -8.62
N ALA A 69 13.11 8.22 -9.55
CA ALA A 69 12.15 7.14 -9.31
C ALA A 69 12.59 6.23 -8.15
N ARG A 70 13.88 5.84 -8.14
CA ARG A 70 14.45 5.02 -7.07
C ARG A 70 14.47 5.76 -5.74
N PHE A 71 14.78 7.05 -5.75
CA PHE A 71 14.77 7.87 -4.54
C PHE A 71 13.36 7.95 -3.94
N VAL A 72 12.34 8.29 -4.75
CA VAL A 72 10.95 8.39 -4.28
C VAL A 72 10.46 7.06 -3.72
N LEU A 73 10.72 5.95 -4.40
CA LEU A 73 10.33 4.62 -3.90
C LEU A 73 11.05 4.26 -2.58
N ASN A 74 12.35 4.55 -2.46
CA ASN A 74 13.10 4.27 -1.23
C ASN A 74 12.65 5.15 -0.06
N ALA A 75 12.43 6.44 -0.31
CA ALA A 75 11.92 7.37 0.69
C ALA A 75 10.56 6.91 1.22
N GLU A 76 9.68 6.43 0.34
CA GLU A 76 8.39 5.89 0.73
C GLU A 76 8.50 4.61 1.56
N ILE A 77 9.40 3.69 1.20
CA ILE A 77 9.67 2.49 2.02
C ILE A 77 10.08 2.89 3.44
N VAL A 78 10.93 3.91 3.59
CA VAL A 78 11.34 4.42 4.90
C VAL A 78 10.16 5.07 5.63
N ALA A 79 9.34 5.87 4.93
CA ALA A 79 8.16 6.51 5.53
C ALA A 79 7.16 5.46 6.07
N VAL A 80 6.82 4.44 5.28
CA VAL A 80 5.97 3.33 5.73
C VAL A 80 6.58 2.59 6.92
N ALA A 81 7.89 2.33 6.90
CA ALA A 81 8.55 1.64 8.01
C ALA A 81 8.47 2.46 9.31
N LEU A 82 8.61 3.78 9.23
CA LEU A 82 8.47 4.68 10.39
C LEU A 82 7.01 4.79 10.85
N ALA A 83 6.05 4.79 9.92
CA ALA A 83 4.62 4.72 10.26
C ALA A 83 4.26 3.39 10.95
N ILE A 84 4.85 2.27 10.53
CA ILE A 84 4.67 0.98 11.23
C ILE A 84 5.30 1.03 12.62
N ALA A 85 6.50 1.62 12.75
CA ALA A 85 7.16 1.79 14.04
C ALA A 85 6.31 2.61 15.02
N TRP A 86 5.52 3.56 14.51
CA TRP A 86 4.49 4.25 15.28
C TRP A 86 3.36 3.32 15.71
N THR A 87 2.79 2.53 14.79
CA THR A 87 1.63 1.65 15.05
C THR A 87 1.93 0.55 16.07
N VAL A 88 3.14 -0.02 16.06
CA VAL A 88 3.51 -1.19 16.89
C VAL A 88 3.20 -1.00 18.40
N PRO A 89 3.64 0.10 19.05
CA PRO A 89 3.27 0.41 20.43
C PRO A 89 1.76 0.44 20.72
N PHE A 90 0.93 0.85 19.75
CA PHE A 90 -0.52 0.98 19.89
C PHE A 90 -1.28 -0.33 19.65
N LEU A 91 -0.65 -1.34 19.05
CA LEU A 91 -1.24 -2.69 18.91
C LEU A 91 -1.56 -3.34 20.27
N PHE A 92 -0.85 -2.95 21.33
CA PHE A 92 -1.02 -3.50 22.68
C PHE A 92 -1.78 -2.57 23.62
N ASP A 93 -1.80 -1.28 23.32
CA ASP A 93 -2.52 -0.25 24.07
C ASP A 93 -2.84 0.92 23.13
N ALA A 94 -4.04 0.90 22.55
CA ALA A 94 -4.49 1.92 21.60
C ALA A 94 -4.52 3.34 22.19
N ASN A 95 -4.62 3.47 23.52
CA ASN A 95 -4.76 4.76 24.19
C ASN A 95 -3.53 5.11 25.05
N ARG A 96 -2.39 4.48 24.76
CA ARG A 96 -1.13 4.81 25.43
C ARG A 96 -0.77 6.30 25.25
N PRO A 97 -0.04 6.91 26.20
CA PRO A 97 0.37 8.30 26.09
C PRO A 97 1.22 8.57 24.84
N HIS A 98 0.82 9.58 24.07
CA HIS A 98 1.50 10.03 22.85
C HIS A 98 2.60 11.03 23.20
N THR A 99 3.80 10.53 23.48
CA THR A 99 4.90 11.35 24.00
C THR A 99 6.24 11.00 23.36
N GLY A 100 7.19 11.94 23.41
CA GLY A 100 8.56 11.75 22.95
C GLY A 100 8.64 11.38 21.46
N ILE A 101 9.32 10.27 21.15
CA ILE A 101 9.54 9.83 19.77
C ILE A 101 8.24 9.47 19.03
N LEU A 102 7.19 9.07 19.76
CA LEU A 102 5.90 8.71 19.14
C LEU A 102 5.23 9.92 18.47
N VAL A 103 5.42 11.13 18.99
CA VAL A 103 4.92 12.36 18.37
C VAL A 103 5.59 12.62 17.03
N VAL A 104 6.89 12.34 16.92
CA VAL A 104 7.63 12.50 15.66
C VAL A 104 7.24 11.41 14.66
N LEU A 105 7.08 10.17 15.12
CA LEU A 105 6.70 9.04 14.27
C LEU A 105 5.27 9.17 13.72
N ASP A 106 4.38 9.85 14.45
CA ASP A 106 2.99 10.10 14.04
C ASP A 106 2.89 10.81 12.68
N ALA A 107 3.77 11.78 12.45
CA ALA A 107 3.81 12.55 11.20
C ALA A 107 4.13 11.69 9.96
N PHE A 108 4.74 10.51 10.13
CA PHE A 108 5.07 9.63 9.01
C PHE A 108 3.84 8.94 8.41
N TRP A 109 2.71 8.90 9.13
CA TRP A 109 1.48 8.36 8.60
C TRP A 109 0.90 9.21 7.46
N PRO A 110 0.54 10.50 7.66
CA PRO A 110 0.09 11.34 6.55
C PRO A 110 1.18 11.58 5.50
N LEU A 111 2.46 11.62 5.92
CA LEU A 111 3.57 11.79 4.99
C LEU A 111 3.72 10.60 4.04
N SER A 112 3.56 9.37 4.52
CA SER A 112 3.55 8.16 3.68
C SER A 112 2.38 8.18 2.70
N MET A 113 1.17 8.58 3.16
CA MET A 113 0.03 8.69 2.25
C MET A 113 0.28 9.69 1.12
N MET A 114 0.95 10.81 1.40
CA MET A 114 1.40 11.76 0.37
C MET A 114 2.50 11.18 -0.53
N GLY A 115 3.47 10.48 0.04
CA GLY A 115 4.56 9.86 -0.72
C GLY A 115 4.07 8.74 -1.64
N LEU A 116 3.05 7.98 -1.26
CA LEU A 116 2.37 7.02 -2.12
C LEU A 116 1.73 7.67 -3.36
N ILE A 117 1.20 8.90 -3.24
CA ILE A 117 0.72 9.67 -4.41
C ILE A 117 1.90 9.92 -5.36
N ALA A 118 3.05 10.37 -4.85
CA ALA A 118 4.23 10.60 -5.67
C ALA A 118 4.71 9.30 -6.34
N VAL A 119 4.79 8.19 -5.59
CA VAL A 119 5.10 6.86 -6.12
C VAL A 119 4.12 6.48 -7.24
N GLY A 120 2.81 6.63 -7.02
CA GLY A 120 1.77 6.35 -8.01
C GLY A 120 1.94 7.15 -9.30
N VAL A 121 2.29 8.43 -9.20
CA VAL A 121 2.60 9.27 -10.36
C VAL A 121 3.81 8.73 -11.14
N PHE A 122 4.87 8.28 -10.45
CA PHE A 122 6.02 7.64 -11.10
C PHE A 122 5.63 6.32 -11.78
N VAL A 123 4.78 5.49 -11.16
CA VAL A 123 4.27 4.25 -11.78
C VAL A 123 3.51 4.54 -13.08
N VAL A 124 2.63 5.55 -13.06
CA VAL A 124 1.89 5.98 -14.26
C VAL A 124 2.83 6.43 -15.37
N ARG A 125 3.86 7.22 -15.03
CA ARG A 125 4.82 7.77 -16.00
C ARG A 125 5.79 6.72 -16.56
N ALA A 126 6.24 5.79 -15.73
CA ALA A 126 7.18 4.75 -16.13
C ALA A 126 6.56 3.75 -17.10
N ARG A 127 5.22 3.57 -17.04
CA ARG A 127 4.46 2.68 -17.94
C ARG A 127 4.92 1.22 -17.93
N VAL A 128 5.68 0.81 -16.92
CA VAL A 128 6.18 -0.56 -16.76
C VAL A 128 5.03 -1.52 -16.46
N TRP A 129 4.14 -1.13 -15.55
CA TRP A 129 2.92 -1.91 -15.31
C TRP A 129 1.94 -1.79 -16.49
N PRO A 130 1.33 -2.91 -16.91
CA PRO A 130 0.49 -2.97 -18.09
C PRO A 130 -0.86 -2.27 -17.90
N HIS A 131 -1.42 -1.80 -19.02
CA HIS A 131 -2.80 -1.34 -19.16
C HIS A 131 -3.27 -0.36 -18.05
N ALA A 132 -4.45 -0.62 -17.49
CA ALA A 132 -5.07 0.15 -16.43
C ALA A 132 -4.40 -0.06 -15.06
N ALA A 133 -3.65 -1.16 -14.87
CA ALA A 133 -3.06 -1.51 -13.58
C ALA A 133 -2.07 -0.45 -13.07
N ARG A 134 -1.41 0.29 -13.95
CA ARG A 134 -0.49 1.38 -13.57
C ARG A 134 -1.17 2.59 -12.91
N TYR A 135 -2.47 2.79 -13.10
CA TYR A 135 -3.20 3.89 -12.48
C TYR A 135 -3.73 3.54 -11.09
N LEU A 136 -3.89 2.25 -10.79
CA LEU A 136 -4.48 1.78 -9.53
C LEU A 136 -3.69 2.22 -8.29
N PRO A 137 -2.34 2.19 -8.27
CA PRO A 137 -1.61 2.72 -7.11
C PRO A 137 -1.88 4.20 -6.86
N LEU A 138 -1.92 5.01 -7.92
CA LEU A 138 -2.21 6.42 -7.78
C LEU A 138 -3.62 6.63 -7.23
N VAL A 139 -4.63 5.96 -7.79
CA VAL A 139 -6.01 6.04 -7.31
C VAL A 139 -6.10 5.60 -5.84
N ALA A 140 -5.54 4.45 -5.47
CA ALA A 140 -5.55 3.97 -4.08
C ALA A 140 -4.90 4.95 -3.08
N SER A 141 -3.93 5.75 -3.55
CA SER A 141 -3.21 6.73 -2.73
C SER A 141 -3.98 8.04 -2.52
N LEU A 142 -5.10 8.27 -3.23
CA LEU A 142 -5.91 9.49 -3.08
C LEU A 142 -6.87 9.45 -1.88
N LEU A 143 -6.73 8.47 -0.99
CA LEU A 143 -7.55 8.36 0.23
C LEU A 143 -7.45 9.62 1.11
N LEU A 144 -6.25 10.16 1.33
CA LEU A 144 -6.08 11.38 2.14
C LEU A 144 -6.70 12.61 1.46
N PRO A 145 -6.47 12.89 0.16
CA PRO A 145 -7.23 13.91 -0.58
C PRO A 145 -8.75 13.73 -0.52
N LEU A 146 -9.24 12.49 -0.58
CA LEU A 146 -10.67 12.19 -0.45
C LEU A 146 -11.17 12.56 0.95
N ASP A 147 -10.43 12.23 2.00
CA ASP A 147 -10.78 12.56 3.39
C ASP A 147 -10.87 14.08 3.59
N ILE A 148 -9.86 14.83 3.11
CA ILE A 148 -9.85 16.30 3.13
C ILE A 148 -11.07 16.86 2.38
N LEU A 149 -11.41 16.29 1.22
CA LEU A 149 -12.57 16.73 0.44
C LEU A 149 -13.88 16.49 1.20
N LEU A 150 -14.04 15.34 1.84
CA LEU A 150 -15.24 15.02 2.61
C LEU A 150 -15.41 15.97 3.80
N MET A 151 -14.31 16.33 4.47
CA MET A 151 -14.31 17.36 5.53
C MET A 151 -14.69 18.74 4.96
N ALA A 152 -14.10 19.13 3.82
CA ALA A 152 -14.34 20.44 3.20
C ALA A 152 -15.79 20.65 2.75
N VAL A 153 -16.50 19.59 2.35
CA VAL A 153 -17.93 19.65 2.00
C VAL A 153 -18.86 19.49 3.20
N GLY A 154 -18.33 19.32 4.42
CA GLY A 154 -19.12 19.15 5.63
C GLY A 154 -19.87 17.82 5.69
N ALA A 155 -19.32 16.74 5.10
CA ALA A 155 -19.95 15.42 5.19
C ALA A 155 -20.03 14.95 6.65
N GLY A 156 -21.17 14.38 7.05
CA GLY A 156 -21.34 13.82 8.39
C GLY A 156 -20.38 12.66 8.67
N GLU A 157 -20.01 12.46 9.93
CA GLU A 157 -18.98 11.50 10.35
C GLU A 157 -19.25 10.06 9.85
N TRP A 158 -20.50 9.60 9.95
CA TRP A 158 -20.91 8.31 9.40
C TRP A 158 -20.75 8.22 7.88
N SER A 159 -21.07 9.29 7.14
CA SER A 159 -20.85 9.33 5.70
C SER A 159 -19.35 9.27 5.37
N GLN A 160 -18.50 9.94 6.15
CA GLN A 160 -17.05 9.86 5.98
C GLN A 160 -16.54 8.44 6.21
N ILE A 161 -16.98 7.76 7.28
CA ILE A 161 -16.61 6.36 7.58
C ILE A 161 -17.00 5.45 6.41
N VAL A 162 -18.26 5.51 5.95
CA VAL A 162 -18.75 4.64 4.89
C VAL A 162 -18.03 4.90 3.58
N VAL A 163 -17.89 6.16 3.16
CA VAL A 163 -17.23 6.51 1.90
C VAL A 163 -15.76 6.07 1.91
N ARG A 164 -15.02 6.34 3.00
CA ARG A 164 -13.63 5.90 3.16
C ARG A 164 -13.50 4.38 3.11
N SER A 165 -14.37 3.67 3.82
CA SER A 165 -14.35 2.20 3.87
C SER A 165 -14.62 1.57 2.50
N VAL A 166 -15.62 2.08 1.78
CA VAL A 166 -15.93 1.67 0.41
C VAL A 166 -14.77 1.98 -0.52
N TYR A 167 -14.24 3.20 -0.45
CA TYR A 167 -13.13 3.63 -1.29
C TYR A 167 -11.89 2.77 -1.09
N LEU A 168 -11.49 2.56 0.15
CA LEU A 168 -10.33 1.76 0.52
C LEU A 168 -10.49 0.32 0.03
N SER A 169 -11.65 -0.29 0.31
CA SER A 169 -11.98 -1.65 -0.14
C SER A 169 -11.93 -1.79 -1.65
N MET A 170 -12.54 -0.87 -2.39
CA MET A 170 -12.57 -0.92 -3.85
C MET A 170 -11.19 -0.70 -4.46
N THR A 171 -10.47 0.33 -4.03
CA THR A 171 -9.20 0.72 -4.66
C THR A 171 -8.08 -0.27 -4.36
N TYR A 172 -7.92 -0.70 -3.11
CA TYR A 172 -6.92 -1.70 -2.73
C TYR A 172 -7.33 -3.11 -3.15
N GLY A 173 -8.63 -3.42 -3.19
CA GLY A 173 -9.15 -4.67 -3.74
C GLY A 173 -8.84 -4.82 -5.22
N LEU A 174 -9.17 -3.80 -6.04
CA LEU A 174 -8.84 -3.80 -7.47
C LEU A 174 -7.33 -3.81 -7.70
N LEU A 175 -6.55 -3.07 -6.91
CA LEU A 175 -5.09 -3.07 -6.99
C LEU A 175 -4.50 -4.46 -6.69
N GLY A 176 -4.95 -5.11 -5.62
CA GLY A 176 -4.51 -6.47 -5.28
C GLY A 176 -4.87 -7.49 -6.36
N ILE A 177 -6.09 -7.43 -6.92
CA ILE A 177 -6.50 -8.26 -8.05
C ILE A 177 -5.60 -8.03 -9.27
N ALA A 178 -5.31 -6.77 -9.59
CA ALA A 178 -4.47 -6.43 -10.73
C ALA A 178 -3.03 -6.95 -10.56
N VAL A 179 -2.48 -6.88 -9.34
CA VAL A 179 -1.17 -7.45 -9.00
C VAL A 179 -1.18 -8.97 -9.19
N MET A 180 -2.20 -9.66 -8.67
CA MET A 180 -2.33 -11.12 -8.77
C MET A 180 -2.52 -11.61 -10.21
N ARG A 181 -3.26 -10.88 -11.03
CA ARG A 181 -3.68 -11.35 -12.37
C ARG A 181 -2.78 -10.84 -13.49
N HIS A 182 -2.39 -9.58 -13.45
CA HIS A 182 -1.69 -8.95 -14.57
C HIS A 182 -0.19 -8.87 -14.29
N ILE A 183 0.21 -8.40 -13.11
CA ILE A 183 1.63 -8.21 -12.79
C ILE A 183 2.33 -9.56 -12.61
N ALA A 184 1.69 -10.50 -11.90
CA ALA A 184 2.25 -11.85 -11.75
C ALA A 184 2.38 -12.58 -13.09
N ALA A 185 1.38 -12.48 -13.98
CA ALA A 185 1.42 -13.10 -15.30
C ALA A 185 2.54 -12.53 -16.17
N SER A 186 2.75 -11.20 -16.16
CA SER A 186 3.88 -10.58 -16.87
C SER A 186 5.24 -11.10 -16.38
N ALA A 187 5.37 -11.41 -15.09
CA ALA A 187 6.59 -12.00 -14.53
C ALA A 187 6.80 -13.47 -14.94
N GLU A 188 5.73 -14.24 -15.15
CA GLU A 188 5.80 -15.63 -15.66
C GLU A 188 6.35 -15.63 -17.10
N THR A 189 5.76 -14.81 -17.98
CA THR A 189 6.18 -14.71 -19.39
C THR A 189 7.63 -14.23 -19.54
N ALA A 190 8.08 -13.32 -18.68
CA ALA A 190 9.47 -12.85 -18.67
C ALA A 190 10.47 -13.93 -18.19
N GLY A 191 10.04 -14.88 -17.36
CA GLY A 191 10.87 -16.00 -16.91
C GLY A 191 11.07 -17.07 -17.98
N ASP A 192 10.03 -17.39 -18.73
CA ASP A 192 10.05 -18.43 -19.77
C ASP A 192 10.88 -18.04 -21.01
N THR A 193 11.15 -16.75 -21.18
CA THR A 193 11.91 -16.22 -22.33
C THR A 193 13.44 -16.21 -22.11
N GLN A 194 13.95 -16.64 -20.95
CA GLN A 194 15.38 -16.88 -20.80
C GLN A 194 15.77 -18.19 -21.53
N PRO A 195 16.60 -18.14 -22.60
CA PRO A 195 17.03 -19.34 -23.29
C PRO A 195 17.83 -20.22 -22.33
N THR A 196 17.49 -21.50 -22.27
CA THR A 196 18.27 -22.57 -21.63
C THR A 196 19.58 -22.75 -22.41
N VAL A 197 20.51 -21.80 -22.28
CA VAL A 197 21.84 -21.92 -22.86
C VAL A 197 22.61 -22.99 -22.10
N GLY A 198 22.68 -24.18 -22.69
CA GLY A 198 23.85 -25.06 -22.63
C GLY A 198 24.06 -25.87 -21.35
N ARG A 199 23.21 -26.88 -21.10
CA ARG A 199 23.64 -28.11 -20.39
C ARG A 199 23.70 -29.26 -21.39
N GLY A 200 24.65 -29.20 -22.32
CA GLY A 200 24.85 -30.28 -23.27
C GLY A 200 25.96 -29.98 -24.27
N ALA A 201 27.21 -30.23 -23.86
CA ALA A 201 28.34 -30.64 -24.73
C ALA A 201 29.66 -30.56 -23.94
N ALA A 202 29.96 -31.60 -23.15
CA ALA A 202 31.33 -31.92 -22.74
C ALA A 202 31.35 -33.34 -22.13
N SER A 203 31.34 -34.34 -23.00
CA SER A 203 31.89 -35.67 -22.72
C SER A 203 32.15 -36.34 -24.07
N GLY A 204 33.21 -35.87 -24.71
CA GLY A 204 33.96 -36.61 -25.71
C GLY A 204 35.28 -37.05 -25.09
#